data_AF-D9UQ01-F1
#
_entry.id   AF-D9UQ01-F1
#
_cell.length_a   1.000
_cell.length_b   1.000
_cell.length_c   1.000
_cell.angle_alpha   90.00
_cell.angle_beta   90.00
_cell.angle_gamma   90.00
#
_symmetry.space_group_name_H-M   'P 1'
#
loop_
_entity.id
_entity.type
_entity.pdbx_description
1 polymer ?
#
loop_
_entity_poly.entity_id
_entity_poly.type
_entity_poly.pdbx_seq_one_letter_code
_entity_poly.pdbx_strand_id
1 'polypeptide(L)'
;MDDFFRDRVEDASGPRPRVVLLRTRTADGLTAAPAVRELAHAHRVPLTELALPEGQDLDVLAELLALTEYTAAYLSLAGQG
;
A
#
# COMPACT_ATOMS: atom_id res chain seq x y z
N MET A 1 -11.46 30.50 -25.03
CA MET A 1 -11.17 30.14 -23.63
C MET A 1 -11.10 28.62 -23.63
N ASP A 2 -9.96 28.09 -24.08
CA ASP A 2 -9.72 26.64 -24.04
C ASP A 2 -9.65 26.23 -22.58
N ASP A 3 -10.46 25.24 -22.23
CA ASP A 3 -10.62 24.72 -20.89
C ASP A 3 -9.38 23.88 -20.56
N PHE A 4 -8.30 24.55 -20.15
CA PHE A 4 -6.98 24.00 -19.79
C PHE A 4 -7.04 22.81 -18.80
N PHE A 5 -8.17 22.65 -18.11
CA PHE A 5 -8.41 21.61 -17.11
C PHE A 5 -8.97 20.31 -17.68
N ARG A 6 -9.42 20.26 -18.95
CA ARG A 6 -10.04 19.06 -19.53
C ARG A 6 -9.11 18.08 -20.24
N ASP A 7 -7.86 18.47 -20.51
CA ASP A 7 -6.96 17.69 -21.38
C ASP A 7 -6.15 16.59 -20.67
N ARG A 8 -6.45 16.27 -19.40
CA ARG A 8 -5.73 15.24 -18.62
C ARG A 8 -6.59 14.08 -18.11
N VAL A 9 -7.84 14.00 -18.53
CA VAL A 9 -8.79 12.97 -18.06
C VAL A 9 -8.72 11.66 -18.85
N GLU A 10 -7.89 11.56 -19.89
CA GLU A 10 -7.94 10.42 -20.82
C GLU A 10 -6.92 9.30 -20.55
N ASP A 11 -6.19 9.33 -19.44
CA ASP A 11 -5.40 8.17 -19.01
C ASP A 11 -6.04 7.54 -17.77
N ALA A 12 -7.18 6.85 -17.99
CA ALA A 12 -7.77 5.94 -17.00
C ALA A 12 -6.88 4.70 -16.85
N SER A 13 -5.62 4.93 -16.48
CA SER A 13 -4.71 3.90 -16.02
C SER A 13 -5.32 3.32 -14.74
N GLY A 14 -6.00 2.18 -14.86
CA GLY A 14 -6.54 1.45 -13.73
C GLY A 14 -5.49 1.17 -12.65
N PRO A 15 -5.91 0.80 -11.43
CA PRO A 15 -5.01 0.65 -10.31
C PRO A 15 -3.86 -0.32 -10.65
N ARG A 16 -2.62 0.19 -10.59
CA ARG A 16 -1.43 -0.63 -10.81
C ARG A 16 -1.12 -1.45 -9.57
N PRO A 17 -0.80 -2.75 -9.71
CA PRO A 17 -0.47 -3.60 -8.57
C PRO A 17 0.77 -3.04 -7.83
N ARG A 18 0.70 -3.07 -6.50
CA ARG A 18 1.76 -2.63 -5.58
C ARG A 18 1.92 -3.67 -4.48
N VAL A 19 3.16 -3.94 -4.10
CA VAL A 19 3.46 -4.69 -2.88
C VAL A 19 3.46 -3.74 -1.69
N VAL A 20 2.73 -4.10 -0.64
CA VAL A 20 2.79 -3.41 0.65
C VAL A 20 3.40 -4.36 1.67
N LEU A 21 4.57 -4.00 2.20
CA LEU A 21 5.23 -4.75 3.26
C LEU A 21 4.91 -4.11 4.61
N LEU A 22 4.17 -4.84 5.43
CA LEU A 22 3.99 -4.51 6.85
C LEU A 22 5.26 -4.96 7.58
N ARG A 23 6.05 -4.02 8.09
CA ARG A 23 7.15 -4.37 9.00
C ARG A 23 6.53 -4.97 10.25
N THR A 24 7.12 -6.01 10.80
CA THR A 24 6.66 -6.62 12.06
C THR A 24 7.80 -6.66 13.06
N ARG A 25 7.48 -6.56 14.35
CA ARG A 25 8.43 -6.82 15.44
C ARG A 25 8.56 -8.34 15.55
N THR A 26 9.61 -8.90 14.95
CA THR A 26 9.91 -10.32 15.14
C THR A 26 10.72 -10.51 16.42
N ALA A 27 10.47 -11.60 17.14
CA ALA A 27 11.17 -11.92 18.37
C ALA A 27 12.70 -12.07 18.17
N ASP A 28 13.12 -12.49 16.97
CA ASP A 28 14.51 -12.85 16.68
C ASP A 28 15.22 -11.86 15.74
N GLY A 29 14.65 -10.67 15.50
CA GLY A 29 15.20 -9.67 14.57
C GLY A 29 15.18 -10.09 13.09
N LEU A 30 14.57 -11.24 12.78
CA LEU A 30 14.35 -11.71 11.42
C LEU A 30 13.40 -10.76 10.68
N THR A 31 13.76 -10.36 9.46
CA THR A 31 12.90 -9.49 8.65
C THR A 31 12.90 -9.94 7.21
N ALA A 32 11.70 -9.97 6.60
CA ALA A 32 11.55 -10.22 5.18
C ALA A 32 11.93 -9.02 4.31
N ALA A 33 12.18 -7.83 4.91
CA ALA A 33 12.35 -6.58 4.17
C ALA A 33 13.44 -6.63 3.09
N PRO A 34 14.65 -7.16 3.32
CA PRO A 34 15.67 -7.27 2.28
C PRO A 34 15.21 -8.12 1.09
N ALA A 35 14.69 -9.33 1.35
CA ALA A 35 14.23 -10.23 0.31
C ALA A 35 13.05 -9.66 -0.50
N VAL A 36 12.11 -8.98 0.17
CA VAL A 36 10.97 -8.33 -0.49
C VAL A 36 11.43 -7.16 -1.37
N ARG A 37 12.40 -6.36 -0.92
CA ARG A 37 12.98 -5.27 -1.74
C ARG A 37 13.65 -5.80 -3.00
N GLU A 38 14.47 -6.85 -2.87
CA GLU A 38 15.13 -7.48 -4.00
C GLU A 38 14.12 -8.02 -5.01
N LEU A 39 13.08 -8.72 -4.53
CA LEU A 39 12.03 -9.27 -5.37
C LEU A 39 11.22 -8.18 -6.07
N ALA A 40 10.79 -7.15 -5.34
CA ALA A 40 10.05 -6.02 -5.90
C ALA A 40 10.86 -5.30 -6.99
N HIS A 41 12.16 -5.08 -6.76
CA HIS A 41 13.06 -4.50 -7.75
C HIS A 41 13.21 -5.41 -8.98
N ALA A 42 13.48 -6.70 -8.80
CA ALA A 42 13.62 -7.66 -9.89
C ALA A 42 12.36 -7.74 -10.78
N HIS A 43 11.18 -7.66 -10.18
CA HIS A 43 9.90 -7.70 -10.90
C HIS A 43 9.38 -6.31 -11.33
N ARG A 44 10.10 -5.23 -11.03
CA ARG A 44 9.68 -3.83 -11.27
C ARG A 44 8.29 -3.51 -10.72
N VAL A 45 7.95 -4.08 -9.57
CA VAL A 45 6.68 -3.80 -8.88
C VAL A 45 6.92 -2.72 -7.82
N PRO A 46 6.11 -1.66 -7.75
CA PRO A 46 6.22 -0.67 -6.69
C PRO A 46 6.10 -1.31 -5.30
N LEU A 47 6.96 -0.89 -4.37
CA LEU A 47 6.96 -1.34 -2.97
C LEU A 47 6.68 -0.17 -2.03
N THR A 48 5.78 -0.36 -1.07
CA THR A 48 5.58 0.54 0.07
C THR A 48 5.79 -0.23 1.35
N GLU A 49 6.60 0.31 2.26
CA GLU A 49 6.86 -0.30 3.56
C GLU A 49 6.20 0.51 4.68
N LEU A 50 5.36 -0.14 5.47
CA LEU A 50 4.67 0.47 6.59
C LEU A 50 5.31 0.02 7.91
N ALA A 51 5.52 0.98 8.80
CA ALA A 51 5.87 0.68 10.20
C ALA A 51 4.67 0.01 10.87
N LEU A 52 4.92 -0.81 11.90
CA LEU A 52 3.86 -1.04 12.87
C LEU A 52 3.60 0.26 13.64
N PRO A 53 2.33 0.52 13.98
CA PRO A 53 1.98 1.44 15.04
C PRO A 53 2.70 1.07 16.34
N GLU A 54 2.90 2.09 17.19
CA GLU A 54 3.36 1.88 18.55
C GLU A 54 2.20 1.38 19.42
N GLY A 55 2.47 0.46 20.35
CA GLY A 55 1.44 -0.06 21.25
C GLY A 55 1.58 -1.53 21.59
N GLN A 56 0.58 -2.05 22.30
CA GLN A 56 0.44 -3.48 22.57
C GLN A 56 -0.08 -4.20 21.32
N ASP A 57 0.11 -5.52 21.27
CA ASP A 57 -0.18 -6.32 20.08
C ASP A 57 -1.64 -6.19 19.61
N LEU A 58 -2.59 -6.09 20.54
CA LEU A 58 -4.01 -5.94 20.21
C LEU A 58 -4.32 -4.56 19.62
N ASP A 59 -3.71 -3.49 20.13
CA ASP A 59 -3.89 -2.14 19.62
C ASP A 59 -3.33 -2.03 18.20
N VAL A 60 -2.13 -2.58 17.99
CA VAL A 60 -1.48 -2.67 16.68
C VAL A 60 -2.35 -3.44 15.69
N LEU A 61 -2.92 -4.59 16.10
CA LEU A 61 -3.79 -5.38 15.24
C LEU A 61 -5.06 -4.62 14.87
N ALA A 62 -5.70 -3.94 15.84
CA ALA A 62 -6.91 -3.16 15.60
C ALA A 62 -6.65 -2.00 14.62
N GLU A 63 -5.52 -1.33 14.75
CA GLU A 63 -5.14 -0.24 13.84
C GLU A 63 -4.82 -0.75 12.44
N LEU A 64 -4.11 -1.88 12.31
CA LEU A 64 -3.87 -2.51 11.01
C LEU A 64 -5.19 -2.94 10.36
N LEU A 65 -6.12 -3.51 11.12
CA LEU A 65 -7.44 -3.89 10.61
C LEU A 65 -8.18 -2.65 10.06
N ALA A 66 -8.28 -1.58 10.86
CA ALA A 66 -8.92 -0.34 10.45
C ALA A 66 -8.29 0.23 9.18
N LEU A 67 -6.96 0.30 9.10
CA LEU A 67 -6.24 0.79 7.91
C LEU A 67 -6.57 -0.05 6.67
N THR A 68 -6.60 -1.38 6.80
CA THR A 68 -6.92 -2.27 5.68
C THR A 68 -8.38 -2.19 5.25
N GLU A 69 -9.32 -2.01 6.17
CA GLU A 69 -10.74 -1.82 5.86
C GLU A 69 -10.99 -0.52 5.10
N TYR A 70 -10.43 0.60 5.57
CA TYR A 70 -10.51 1.88 4.83
C TYR A 70 -9.84 1.78 3.47
N THR A 71 -8.69 1.11 3.38
CA THR A 71 -7.99 0.91 2.09
C THR A 71 -8.86 0.11 1.12
N ALA A 72 -9.50 -0.97 1.57
CA ALA A 72 -10.42 -1.75 0.74
C ALA A 72 -11.61 -0.90 0.26
N ALA A 73 -12.20 -0.09 1.14
CA ALA A 73 -13.29 0.82 0.77
C ALA A 73 -12.86 1.85 -0.29
N TYR A 74 -11.70 2.50 -0.11
CA TYR A 74 -11.19 3.47 -1.08
C TYR A 74 -10.78 2.84 -2.40
N LEU A 75 -10.19 1.63 -2.39
CA LEU A 75 -9.87 0.90 -3.61
C LEU A 75 -11.14 0.50 -4.37
N SER A 76 -12.20 0.08 -3.65
CA SER A 76 -13.49 -0.21 -4.27
C SER A 76 -14.09 1.03 -4.93
N LEU A 77 -14.03 2.20 -4.28
CA LEU A 77 -14.52 3.46 -4.85
C LEU A 77 -13.69 3.88 -6.08
N ALA A 78 -12.37 3.74 -6.02
CA ALA A 78 -11.48 4.09 -7.13
C ALA A 78 -11.62 3.16 -8.34
N GLY A 79 -11.99 1.88 -8.13
CA GLY A 79 -12.22 0.90 -9.20
C GLY A 79 -13.60 0.95 -9.84
N GLN A 80 -14.52 1.80 -9.35
CA GLN A 80 -15.85 2.02 -9.93
C GLN A 80 -15.89 3.14 -10.99
N GLY A 81 -14.75 3.82 -11.22
CA GLY A 81 -14.59 4.88 -12.22
C GLY A 81 -14.22 4.37 -13.60
#